data_AF-A0A6N2X2Y4-F1
#
_entry.id   AF-A0A6N2X2Y4-F1
#
_cell.length_a   1.000
_cell.length_b   1.000
_cell.length_c   1.000
_cell.angle_alpha   90.00
_cell.angle_beta   90.00
_cell.angle_gamma   90.00
#
_symmetry.space_group_name_H-M   'P 1'
#
loop_
_entity.id
_entity.type
_entity.pdbx_description
1 polymer ?
#
loop_
_entity_poly.entity_id
_entity_poly.type
_entity_poly.pdbx_seq_one_letter_code
_entity_poly.pdbx_strand_id
1 'polypeptide(L)' 'MTEKPAKEEYVYYIGKIRFIVTPVYKETGELMRDILLKLMLADLEPV' A
#
# COMPACT_ATOMS: atom_id res chain seq x y z
N MET A 1 22.27 -0.39 10.75
CA MET A 1 21.71 -1.73 10.50
C MET A 1 20.58 -1.55 9.51
N THR A 2 20.83 -1.79 8.22
CA THR A 2 19.82 -1.58 7.18
C THR A 2 19.05 -2.89 7.03
N GLU A 3 18.05 -3.09 7.88
CA GLU A 3 17.12 -4.20 7.72
C GLU A 3 16.35 -3.97 6.42
N LYS A 4 16.56 -4.85 5.42
CA LYS A 4 15.66 -4.92 4.26
C LYS A 4 14.25 -5.18 4.80
N PRO A 5 13.23 -4.41 4.39
CA PRO A 5 11.87 -4.71 4.79
C PRO A 5 11.56 -6.15 4.36
N ALA A 6 11.10 -6.96 5.30
CA ALA A 6 10.63 -8.31 5.01
C ALA A 6 9.63 -8.20 3.85
N LYS A 7 9.80 -9.03 2.80
CA LYS A 7 8.89 -9.02 1.66
C LYS A 7 7.47 -9.26 2.17
N GLU A 8 6.64 -8.22 2.14
CA GLU A 8 5.24 -8.33 2.48
C GLU A 8 4.56 -9.21 1.42
N GLU A 9 3.72 -10.16 1.86
CA GLU A 9 2.92 -10.99 0.97
C GLU A 9 1.50 -11.02 1.50
N TYR A 10 0.54 -10.68 0.64
CA TYR A 10 -0.88 -10.72 0.94
C TYR A 10 -1.53 -11.86 0.18
N VAL A 11 -2.38 -12.63 0.87
CA VAL A 11 -3.12 -13.74 0.27
C VAL A 11 -4.58 -13.36 0.17
N TYR A 12 -5.11 -13.39 -1.04
CA TYR A 12 -6.52 -13.14 -1.34
C TYR A 12 -7.16 -14.38 -1.94
N TYR A 13 -8.43 -14.60 -1.60
CA TYR A 13 -9.24 -15.66 -2.19
C TYR A 13 -10.38 -15.03 -2.99
N ILE A 14 -10.42 -15.32 -4.29
CA ILE A 14 -11.54 -14.93 -5.16
C ILE A 14 -12.21 -16.23 -5.59
N GLY A 15 -13.37 -16.50 -4.99
CA GLY A 15 -14.02 -17.82 -5.11
C GLY A 15 -13.13 -18.93 -4.54
N LYS A 16 -12.75 -19.90 -5.38
CA LYS A 16 -11.87 -21.02 -5.01
C LYS A 16 -10.40 -20.81 -5.40
N ILE A 17 -10.07 -19.67 -6.01
CA ILE A 17 -8.71 -19.38 -6.52
C ILE A 17 -7.97 -18.52 -5.50
N ARG A 18 -6.74 -18.94 -5.19
CA ARG A 18 -5.82 -18.24 -4.27
C ARG A 18 -4.88 -17.33 -5.07
N PHE A 19 -4.88 -16.05 -4.74
CA PHE A 19 -3.96 -15.04 -5.27
C PHE A 19 -2.96 -14.66 -4.20
N ILE A 20 -1.67 -14.65 -4.57
CA ILE A 20 -0.58 -14.17 -3.73
C ILE A 20 -0.11 -12.85 -4.34
N VAL A 21 -0.16 -11.78 -3.56
CA VAL A 21 0.17 -10.42 -3.99
C VAL A 21 1.36 -9.94 -3.18
N THR A 22 2.46 -9.65 -3.88
CA THR A 22 3.65 -9.04 -3.29
C THR A 22 3.65 -7.55 -3.70
N PRO A 23 3.40 -6.61 -2.79
CA PRO A 23 3.50 -5.19 -3.10
C PRO A 23 4.94 -4.84 -3.48
N VAL A 24 5.10 -4.10 -4.58
CA VAL A 24 6.38 -3.50 -4.97
C VAL A 24 6.32 -2.03 -4.63
N TYR A 25 6.88 -1.67 -3.47
CA TYR A 25 7.04 -0.28 -3.08
C TYR A 25 8.15 0.35 -3.92
N LYS A 26 7.86 1.47 -4.58
CA LYS A 26 8.88 2.25 -5.29
C LYS A 26 9.68 3.01 -4.25
N GLU A 27 11.02 2.96 -4.31
CA GLU A 27 11.88 3.77 -3.43
C GLU A 27 11.67 5.28 -3.66
N THR A 28 11.22 5.67 -4.85
CA THR A 28 10.84 7.04 -5.22
C THR A 28 9.34 7.31 -5.12
N GLY A 29 8.59 6.40 -4.48
CA GLY A 29 7.15 6.54 -4.29
C GLY A 29 6.82 7.55 -3.19
N GLU A 30 5.56 8.00 -3.14
CA GLU A 30 5.08 8.78 -2.01
C GLU A 30 5.08 7.94 -0.74
N LEU A 31 5.45 8.55 0.38
CA LEU A 31 5.46 7.87 1.67
C LEU A 31 4.01 7.69 2.13
N MET A 32 3.73 6.58 2.83
CA MET A 32 2.39 6.26 3.33
C MET A 32 1.73 7.42 4.07
N ARG A 33 2.49 8.19 4.85
CA ARG A 33 2.01 9.39 5.55
C ARG A 33 1.48 10.47 4.58
N ASP A 34 2.15 10.66 3.44
CA ASP A 34 1.84 11.71 2.47
C ASP A 34 0.57 11.31 1.69
N ILE A 35 0.45 10.02 1.37
CA ILE A 35 -0.76 9.42 0.77
C ILE A 35 -1.96 9.59 1.71
N LEU A 36 -1.81 9.25 2.99
CA LEU A 36 -2.87 9.39 3.98
C LEU A 36 -3.31 10.85 4.16
N LEU A 37 -2.37 11.78 4.22
CA LEU A 37 -2.68 13.21 4.31
C LEU A 37 -3.48 13.69 3.09
N LYS A 38 -3.08 13.29 1.88
CA LYS A 38 -3.81 13.65 0.65
C LYS A 38 -5.25 13.11 0.64
N LEU A 39 -5.45 11.88 1.11
CA LEU A 39 -6.80 11.31 1.22
C LEU A 39 -7.66 12.05 2.23
N MET A 40 -7.11 12.39 3.40
CA MET A 40 -7.83 13.19 4.40
C MET A 40 -8.20 14.58 3.87
N LEU A 41 -7.30 15.21 3.11
CA LEU A 41 -7.57 16.51 2.50
C LEU A 41 -8.65 16.42 1.40
N ALA A 42 -8.59 15.39 0.55
CA ALA A 42 -9.60 15.16 -0.49
C ALA A 42 -11.00 14.93 0.10
N ASP A 43 -11.10 14.33 1.29
CA ASP A 43 -12.37 14.11 2.00
C ASP A 43 -12.92 15.41 2.64
N LEU A 44 -12.07 16.40 2.85
CA LEU A 44 -12.44 17.72 3.41
C LEU A 44 -12.76 18.76 2.33
N GLU A 45 -12.41 18.50 1.06
CA GLU A 45 -12.75 19.41 -0.03
C GLU A 45 -14.27 19.37 -0.30
N PRO A 46 -14.97 20.52 -0.28
CA PRO A 46 -16.38 20.56 -0.59
C PRO A 46 -16.60 20.19 -2.07
N VAL A 47 -17.58 19.32 -2.31
CA VAL A 47 -18.01 18.84 -3.65
C VAL A 47 -18.62 19.97 -4.48
#